data_AF-A0A527DFV3-F1
#
_entry.id   AF-A0A527DFV3-F1
#
_cell.length_a   1.000
_cell.length_b   1.000
_cell.length_c   1.000
_cell.angle_alpha   90.00
_cell.angle_beta   90.00
_cell.angle_gamma   90.00
#
_symmetry.space_group_name_H-M   'P 1'
#
loop_
_entity.id
_entity.type
_entity.pdbx_description
1 polymer ?
#
loop_
_entity_poly.entity_id
_entity_poly.type
_entity_poly.pdbx_seq_one_letter_code
_entity_poly.pdbx_strand_id
1 'polypeptide(L)' 'MKPTIRTLSLQELAVLIDWAAAEGWNPGLEDAAMFQAADPEGFIGAFVGNEMVAAVSAVAYG' A
#
# COMPACT_ATOMS: atom_id res chain seq x y z
N MET A 1 2.82 20.57 8.63
CA MET A 1 2.21 20.26 7.32
C MET A 1 1.12 19.21 7.54
N LYS A 2 0.01 19.27 6.79
CA LYS A 2 -1.03 18.23 6.86
C LYS A 2 -0.70 17.12 5.86
N PRO A 3 -0.77 15.84 6.24
CA PRO A 3 -0.57 14.76 5.28
C PRO A 3 -1.74 14.65 4.30
N THR A 4 -1.47 14.22 3.08
CA THR A 4 -2.48 13.87 2.06
C THR A 4 -2.65 12.36 2.05
N ILE A 5 -3.90 11.89 2.03
CA ILE A 5 -4.23 10.46 1.95
C ILE A 5 -4.76 10.15 0.55
N ARG A 6 -4.23 9.12 -0.11
CA ARG A 6 -4.71 8.67 -1.42
C ARG A 6 -4.34 7.22 -1.70
N THR A 7 -4.98 6.65 -2.71
CA THR A 7 -4.62 5.35 -3.28
C THR A 7 -3.17 5.34 -3.77
N LEU A 8 -2.49 4.23 -3.54
CA LEU A 8 -1.12 4.01 -4.01
C LEU A 8 -1.09 3.70 -5.51
N SER A 9 -0.06 4.22 -6.17
CA SER A 9 0.37 3.71 -7.48
C SER A 9 1.08 2.36 -7.33
N LEU A 10 1.26 1.64 -8.44
CA LEU A 10 2.01 0.36 -8.43
C LEU A 10 3.45 0.51 -7.91
N GLN A 11 4.09 1.65 -8.15
CA GLN A 11 5.45 1.92 -7.67
C GLN A 11 5.48 2.11 -6.16
N GLU A 12 4.48 2.78 -5.60
CA GLU A 12 4.36 3.00 -4.15
C GLU A 12 3.90 1.74 -3.42
N LEU A 13 3.11 0.90 -4.09
CA LEU A 13 2.75 -0.43 -3.57
C LEU A 13 3.99 -1.33 -3.42
N ALA A 14 4.94 -1.28 -4.36
CA ALA A 14 6.21 -1.98 -4.20
C ALA A 14 6.96 -1.54 -2.93
N VAL A 15 6.98 -0.23 -2.64
CA VAL A 15 7.58 0.31 -1.41
C VAL A 15 6.87 -0.20 -0.16
N LEU A 16 5.53 -0.27 -0.16
CA LEU A 16 4.76 -0.86 0.95
C LEU A 16 5.12 -2.34 1.20
N ILE A 17 5.29 -3.13 0.15
CA ILE A 17 5.67 -4.55 0.25
C ILE A 17 7.09 -4.67 0.83
N ASP A 18 8.02 -3.85 0.36
CA ASP A 18 9.40 -3.83 0.87
C ASP A 18 9.44 -3.45 2.37
N TRP A 19 8.61 -2.49 2.80
CA TRP A 19 8.48 -2.16 4.22
C TRP A 19 7.91 -3.31 5.03
N ALA A 20 6.84 -3.96 4.56
CA ALA A 20 6.27 -5.12 5.23
C ALA A 20 7.32 -6.24 5.39
N ALA A 21 8.09 -6.53 4.34
CA ALA A 21 9.18 -7.51 4.39
C ALA A 21 10.29 -7.10 5.38
N ALA A 22 10.68 -5.83 5.39
CA ALA A 22 11.68 -5.30 6.32
C ALA A 22 11.22 -5.34 7.79
N GLU A 23 9.92 -5.20 8.04
CA GLU A 23 9.28 -5.37 9.35
C GLU A 23 9.12 -6.84 9.77
N GLY A 24 9.49 -7.79 8.91
CA GLY A 24 9.40 -9.23 9.17
C GLY A 24 8.03 -9.84 8.87
N TRP A 25 7.15 -9.10 8.19
CA TRP A 25 5.94 -9.69 7.60
C TRP A 25 6.32 -10.54 6.39
N ASN A 26 5.48 -11.52 6.06
CA ASN A 26 5.67 -12.41 4.92
C ASN A 26 4.57 -12.17 3.85
N PRO A 27 4.59 -11.02 3.15
CA PRO A 27 3.65 -10.80 2.04
C PRO A 27 3.92 -11.83 0.94
N GLY A 28 2.86 -12.48 0.46
CA GLY A 28 2.93 -13.39 -0.69
C GLY A 28 3.29 -12.63 -1.97
N LEU A 29 3.99 -13.31 -2.88
CA LEU A 29 4.44 -12.74 -4.16
C LEU A 29 3.28 -12.16 -4.98
N GLU A 30 2.10 -12.78 -4.90
CA GLU A 30 0.90 -12.41 -5.63
C GLU A 30 -0.14 -11.64 -4.79
N ASP A 31 0.11 -11.43 -3.49
CA ASP A 31 -0.87 -10.82 -2.58
C ASP A 31 -1.30 -9.44 -3.08
N ALA A 32 -0.33 -8.63 -3.50
CA ALA A 32 -0.57 -7.30 -4.01
C ALA A 32 -1.45 -7.30 -5.27
N ALA A 33 -1.20 -8.23 -6.20
CA ALA A 33 -1.98 -8.35 -7.43
C ALA A 33 -3.41 -8.86 -7.15
N MET A 34 -3.55 -9.86 -6.27
CA MET A 34 -4.86 -10.42 -5.92
C MET A 34 -5.72 -9.42 -5.15
N PHE A 35 -5.13 -8.69 -4.21
CA PHE A 35 -5.81 -7.64 -3.45
C PHE A 35 -6.18 -6.43 -4.33
N GLN A 36 -5.32 -6.04 -5.26
CA GLN A 36 -5.63 -4.97 -6.22
C GLN A 36 -6.73 -5.37 -7.20
N ALA A 37 -6.81 -6.65 -7.58
CA ALA A 37 -7.90 -7.18 -8.40
C ALA A 37 -9.24 -7.23 -7.63
N ALA A 38 -9.19 -7.52 -6.32
CA ALA A 38 -10.38 -7.51 -5.45
C ALA A 38 -10.87 -6.08 -5.18
N ASP A 39 -9.96 -5.16 -4.92
CA ASP A 39 -10.24 -3.75 -4.65
C ASP A 39 -9.12 -2.86 -5.22
N PRO A 40 -9.33 -2.23 -6.39
CA PRO A 40 -8.34 -1.33 -6.99
C PRO A 40 -7.96 -0.12 -6.12
N GLU A 41 -8.76 0.22 -5.11
CA GLU A 41 -8.55 1.34 -4.20
C GLU A 41 -8.12 0.90 -2.79
N GLY A 42 -7.93 -0.41 -2.58
CA GLY A 42 -7.68 -1.00 -1.26
C GLY A 42 -6.28 -0.72 -0.67
N PHE A 43 -5.35 -0.15 -1.44
CA PHE A 43 -4.02 0.24 -0.96
C PHE A 43 -3.92 1.74 -0.81
N ILE A 44 -3.70 2.20 0.43
CA ILE A 44 -3.81 3.62 0.80
C ILE A 44 -2.48 4.09 1.40
N GLY A 45 -2.00 5.25 0.97
CA GLY A 45 -0.80 5.90 1.50
C GLY A 45 -1.08 7.26 2.13
N ALA A 46 -0.25 7.62 3.11
CA ALA A 46 -0.16 8.96 3.66
C ALA A 46 1.11 9.65 3.16
N PHE A 47 0.97 10.88 2.69
CA PHE A 47 2.05 11.65 2.05
C PHE A 47 2.28 12.98 2.77
N VAL A 48 3.54 13.32 3.01
CA VAL A 48 3.98 14.65 3.44
C VAL A 48 4.76 15.28 2.29
N GLY A 49 4.13 16.18 1.56
CA GLY A 49 4.67 16.66 0.28
C GLY A 49 4.64 15.55 -0.77
N ASN A 50 5.80 15.20 -1.33
CA ASN A 50 5.96 14.11 -2.30
C ASN A 50 6.45 12.80 -1.67
N GLU A 51 6.67 12.77 -0.36
CA GLU A 51 7.20 11.62 0.35
C GLU A 51 6.07 10.80 0.97
N MET A 52 6.05 9.50 0.71
CA MET A 52 5.16 8.57 1.39
C MET A 52 5.74 8.25 2.77
N VAL A 53 4.96 8.49 3.83
CA VAL A 53 5.41 8.34 5.23
C VAL A 53 4.70 7.22 5.98
N ALA A 54 3.58 6.73 5.45
CA ALA A 54 2.85 5.56 5.95
C ALA A 54 2.02 4.96 4.82
N ALA A 55 1.70 3.67 4.93
CA ALA A 55 0.84 2.96 3.99
C ALA A 55 0.08 1.83 4.69
N VAL A 56 -1.06 1.44 4.13
CA VAL A 56 -1.92 0.38 4.65
C VAL A 56 -2.62 -0.38 3.52
N SER A 57 -2.82 -1.67 3.74
CA SER A 57 -3.74 -2.51 2.96
C SER A 57 -5.09 -2.58 3.68
N ALA A 58 -6.12 -2.03 3.07
CA ALA A 58 -7.49 -1.94 3.57
C ALA A 58 -8.49 -2.36 2.47
N VAL A 59 -8.36 -3.62 2.04
CA VAL A 59 -9.07 -4.21 0.89
C VAL A 59 -10.47 -4.65 1.30
N ALA A 60 -11.50 -4.14 0.63
CA ALA A 60 -12.86 -4.67 0.77
C ALA A 60 -13.05 -5.94 -0.08
N TYR A 61 -13.52 -7.02 0.54
CA TYR A 61 -13.87 -8.26 -0.17
C TYR A 61 -15.19 -8.83 0.38
N GLY A 62 -16.06 -9.32 -0.51
CA GLY A 62 -17.39 -9.84 -0.15
C GLY A 62 -18.19 -10.36 -1.34
#